data_AF-A0A523ARG3-F1
#
_entry.id   AF-A0A523ARG3-F1
#
_cell.length_a   1.000
_cell.length_b   1.000
_cell.length_c   1.000
_cell.angle_alpha   90.00
_cell.angle_beta   90.00
_cell.angle_gamma   90.00
#
_symmetry.space_group_name_H-M   'P 1'
#
loop_
_entity.id
_entity.type
_entity.pdbx_description
1 polymer ?
#
loop_
_entity_poly.entity_id
_entity_poly.type
_entity_poly.pdbx_seq_one_letter_code
_entity_poly.pdbx_strand_id
1 'polypeptide(L)'
;MKARGEDWRREVERSAEEILQALSRSLEVLAVEKESYGPGEIHQPLREDGKPSPAEEREAFRERFLSLAPSKDEEGNLRVEAAGWAR
;
A
#
# COMPACT_ATOMS: atom_id res chain seq x y z
N MET A 1 14.59 -2.05 -12.95
CA MET A 1 15.23 -2.69 -11.77
C MET A 1 15.97 -3.93 -12.25
N LYS A 2 17.30 -4.03 -12.07
CA LYS A 2 18.01 -5.30 -12.37
C LYS A 2 17.57 -6.34 -11.34
N ALA A 3 17.09 -7.50 -11.81
CA ALA A 3 16.77 -8.62 -10.94
C ALA A 3 18.02 -8.98 -10.12
N ARG A 4 17.89 -9.00 -8.79
CA ARG A 4 18.95 -9.50 -7.91
C ARG A 4 19.03 -11.04 -8.09
N GLY A 5 20.26 -11.56 -8.09
CA GLY A 5 20.55 -12.98 -8.39
C GLY A 5 20.06 -13.97 -7.33
N GLU A 6 20.31 -15.26 -7.55
CA GLU A 6 19.88 -16.35 -6.64
C GLU A 6 20.41 -16.18 -5.21
N ASP A 7 21.62 -15.67 -5.04
CA ASP A 7 22.22 -15.43 -3.72
C ASP A 7 21.40 -14.45 -2.87
N TRP A 8 20.87 -13.40 -3.50
CA TRP A 8 19.99 -12.45 -2.81
C TRP A 8 18.68 -13.11 -2.38
N ARG A 9 18.10 -14.00 -3.20
CA ARG A 9 16.86 -14.69 -2.82
C ARG A 9 17.08 -15.59 -1.62
N ARG A 10 18.19 -16.34 -1.60
CA ARG A 10 18.58 -17.18 -0.46
C ARG A 10 18.82 -16.36 0.80
N GLU A 11 19.45 -15.19 0.67
CA GLU A 11 19.66 -14.28 1.79
C GLU A 11 18.32 -13.76 2.36
N VAL A 12 17.39 -13.36 1.49
CA VAL A 12 16.04 -12.93 1.88
C VAL A 12 15.28 -14.06 2.56
N GLU A 13 15.31 -15.27 2.00
CA GLU A 13 14.66 -16.44 2.59
C GLU A 13 15.20 -16.74 3.99
N ARG A 14 16.54 -16.81 4.14
CA ARG A 14 17.18 -17.02 5.44
C ARG A 14 16.79 -15.94 6.45
N SER A 15 16.83 -14.67 6.03
CA SER A 15 16.48 -13.56 6.92
C SER A 15 15.01 -13.60 7.33
N ALA A 16 14.10 -13.95 6.42
CA ALA A 16 12.69 -14.10 6.72
C ALA A 16 12.45 -15.26 7.70
N GLU A 17 13.11 -16.39 7.51
CA GLU A 17 13.06 -17.56 8.40
C GLU A 17 13.51 -17.19 9.83
N GLU A 18 14.65 -16.49 9.95
CA GLU A 18 15.17 -16.03 11.25
C GLU A 18 14.18 -15.11 11.97
N ILE A 19 13.53 -14.18 11.26
CA ILE A 19 12.50 -13.29 11.81
C ILE A 19 11.28 -14.08 12.30
N LEU A 20 10.79 -15.03 11.49
CA LEU A 20 9.62 -15.84 11.83
C LEU A 20 9.88 -16.72 13.05
N GLN A 21 11.06 -17.34 13.14
CA GLN A 21 11.43 -18.16 14.30
C GLN A 21 11.53 -17.31 15.57
N ALA A 22 12.12 -16.12 15.50
CA ALA A 22 12.21 -15.21 16.63
C ALA A 22 10.81 -14.73 17.09
N LEU A 23 9.93 -14.41 16.14
CA LEU A 23 8.56 -14.00 16.43
C LEU A 23 7.75 -15.14 17.06
N SER A 24 7.82 -16.35 16.50
CA SER A 24 7.10 -17.53 17.02
C SER A 24 7.47 -17.81 18.48
N ARG A 25 8.78 -17.82 18.79
CA ARG A 25 9.26 -18.01 20.18
C ARG A 25 8.79 -16.91 21.13
N SER A 26 8.68 -15.68 20.64
CA SER A 26 8.22 -14.55 21.45
C SER A 26 6.71 -14.61 21.70
N LEU A 27 5.92 -15.12 20.74
CA LEU A 27 4.48 -15.28 20.89
C LEU A 27 4.08 -16.41 21.85
N GLU A 28 4.88 -17.48 21.94
CA GLU A 28 4.63 -18.62 22.85
C GLU A 28 4.54 -18.22 24.33
N VAL A 29 5.23 -17.15 24.73
CA VAL A 29 5.28 -16.66 26.12
C VAL A 29 4.29 -15.52 26.41
N LEU A 30 3.58 -15.02 25.41
CA LEU A 30 2.62 -13.93 25.57
C LEU A 30 1.23 -14.46 25.92
N ALA A 31 0.53 -13.73 26.78
CA ALA A 31 -0.88 -14.02 27.08
C ALA A 31 -1.73 -13.83 25.80
N VAL A 32 -2.72 -14.70 25.62
CA VAL A 32 -3.67 -14.58 24.51
C VAL A 32 -4.61 -13.41 24.81
N GLU A 33 -4.32 -12.27 24.22
CA GLU A 33 -5.19 -11.10 24.24
C GLU A 33 -6.21 -11.17 23.09
N LYS A 34 -7.35 -10.49 23.25
CA LYS A 34 -8.31 -10.33 22.16
C LYS A 34 -7.66 -9.53 21.03
N GLU A 35 -7.73 -10.04 19.80
CA GLU A 35 -7.24 -9.31 18.64
C GLU A 35 -7.88 -7.92 18.56
N SER A 36 -7.04 -6.90 18.42
CA SER A 36 -7.46 -5.52 18.21
C SER A 36 -6.74 -4.95 16.99
N TYR A 37 -7.50 -4.29 16.11
CA TYR A 37 -6.98 -3.66 14.90
C TYR A 37 -6.69 -2.17 15.08
N GLY A 38 -6.87 -1.65 16.30
CA GLY A 38 -6.69 -0.26 16.64
C GLY A 38 -6.66 -0.05 18.15
N PRO A 39 -6.08 1.07 18.61
CA PRO A 39 -5.85 1.33 20.03
C PRO A 39 -7.12 1.65 20.86
N GLY A 40 -8.33 1.47 20.33
CA GLY A 40 -9.56 1.76 21.06
C GLY A 40 -10.84 1.28 20.37
N GLU A 41 -11.97 1.43 21.05
CA GLU A 41 -13.30 1.25 20.48
C GLU A 41 -13.58 2.37 19.48
N ILE A 42 -13.18 2.16 18.23
CA ILE A 42 -13.49 3.09 17.15
C ILE A 42 -14.98 2.91 16.82
N HIS A 43 -15.82 3.83 17.30
CA HIS A 43 -17.15 4.01 16.76
C HIS A 43 -17.01 4.27 15.26
N GLN A 44 -17.71 3.50 14.42
CA GLN A 44 -17.62 3.57 12.96
C GLN A 44 -17.68 5.03 12.50
N PRO A 45 -16.56 5.62 12.05
CA PRO A 45 -16.56 7.03 11.66
C PRO A 45 -17.31 7.13 10.35
N LEU A 46 -18.56 7.59 10.43
CA LEU A 46 -19.36 7.86 9.26
C LEU A 46 -18.96 9.23 8.70
N ARG A 47 -18.74 9.30 7.40
CA ARG A 47 -18.62 10.57 6.69
C ARG A 47 -19.99 10.93 6.13
N GLU A 48 -20.46 12.13 6.41
CA GLU A 48 -21.70 12.64 5.81
C GLU A 48 -21.55 12.76 4.29
N ASP A 49 -22.68 12.60 3.59
CA ASP A 49 -22.75 12.84 2.16
C ASP A 49 -22.65 14.36 1.90
N GLY A 50 -21.43 14.79 1.59
CA GLY A 50 -21.15 16.16 1.18
C GLY A 50 -21.41 16.41 -0.30
N LYS A 51 -21.56 17.69 -0.67
CA LYS A 51 -21.47 18.10 -2.07
C LYS A 51 -20.03 17.88 -2.59
N PRO A 52 -19.84 17.57 -3.88
CA PRO A 52 -18.51 17.57 -4.48
C PRO A 52 -17.80 18.91 -4.24
N SER A 53 -16.48 18.87 -4.09
CA SER A 53 -15.66 20.09 -3.98
C SER A 53 -15.85 20.99 -5.20
N PRO A 54 -15.67 22.32 -5.09
CA PRO A 54 -15.75 23.26 -6.21
C PRO A 54 -14.90 22.86 -7.42
N ALA A 55 -15.28 23.33 -8.61
CA ALA A 55 -14.59 22.96 -9.85
C ALA A 55 -13.12 23.40 -9.84
N GLU A 56 -12.86 24.60 -9.32
CA GLU A 56 -11.54 25.21 -9.20
C GLU A 56 -10.62 24.39 -8.29
N GLU A 57 -11.15 23.86 -7.18
CA GLU A 57 -10.40 22.98 -6.28
C GLU A 57 -10.04 21.66 -6.94
N ARG A 58 -10.97 21.10 -7.73
CA ARG A 58 -10.73 19.85 -8.47
C ARG A 58 -9.69 20.04 -9.58
N GLU A 59 -9.72 21.17 -10.27
CA GLU A 59 -8.73 21.52 -11.29
C GLU A 59 -7.35 21.71 -10.67
N ALA A 60 -7.24 22.50 -9.61
CA ALA A 60 -5.99 22.69 -8.88
C ALA A 60 -5.44 21.37 -8.30
N PHE A 61 -6.33 20.49 -7.82
CA PHE A 61 -5.94 19.14 -7.41
C PHE A 61 -5.40 18.33 -8.58
N ARG A 62 -6.09 18.35 -9.74
CA ARG A 62 -5.68 17.60 -10.94
C ARG A 62 -4.30 18.02 -11.42
N GLU A 63 -4.01 19.31 -11.46
CA GLU A 63 -2.68 19.82 -11.85
C GLU A 63 -1.58 19.30 -10.93
N ARG A 64 -1.77 19.41 -9.61
CA ARG A 64 -0.81 18.90 -8.61
C ARG A 64 -0.64 17.39 -8.72
N PHE A 65 -1.74 16.66 -8.83
CA PHE A 65 -1.73 15.20 -8.96
C PHE A 65 -0.94 14.75 -10.19
N LEU A 66 -1.19 15.37 -11.35
CA LEU A 66 -0.51 15.02 -12.60
C LEU A 66 0.95 15.51 -12.65
N SER A 67 1.33 16.53 -11.88
CA SER A 67 2.74 16.96 -11.80
C SER A 67 3.67 15.91 -11.18
N LEU A 68 3.11 14.98 -10.40
CA LEU A 68 3.84 13.86 -9.79
C LEU A 68 3.77 12.58 -10.63
N ALA A 69 2.95 12.56 -11.67
CA ALA A 69 2.75 11.39 -12.51
C ALA A 69 4.02 11.06 -13.30
N PRO A 70 4.49 9.80 -13.31
CA PRO A 70 5.65 9.40 -14.11
C PRO A 70 5.47 9.67 -15.60
N SER A 71 4.24 9.53 -16.11
CA SER A 71 3.89 9.83 -17.50
C SER A 71 2.39 10.11 -17.64
N LYS A 72 2.04 10.97 -18.60
CA LYS A 72 0.67 11.29 -18.99
C LYS A 72 0.51 11.27 -20.51
N ASP A 73 -0.69 11.01 -20.98
CA ASP A 73 -1.03 11.17 -22.39
C ASP A 73 -1.39 12.62 -22.76
N GLU A 74 -1.72 12.84 -24.02
CA GLU A 74 -2.05 14.16 -24.56
C GLU A 74 -3.37 14.72 -23.99
N GLU A 75 -4.22 13.84 -23.47
CA GLU A 75 -5.53 14.15 -22.86
C GLU A 75 -5.41 14.38 -21.33
N GLY A 76 -4.22 14.18 -20.77
CA GLY A 76 -3.95 14.36 -19.34
C GLY A 76 -4.35 13.16 -18.48
N ASN A 77 -4.46 11.97 -19.04
CA ASN A 77 -4.66 10.73 -18.29
C ASN A 77 -3.32 10.09 -17.92
N LEU A 78 -3.32 9.28 -16.86
CA LEU A 78 -2.14 8.52 -16.45
C LEU A 78 -1.81 7.45 -17.48
N ARG A 79 -0.57 7.44 -17.97
CA ARG A 79 -0.08 6.33 -18.79
C ARG A 79 0.38 5.18 -17.89
N VAL A 80 -0.17 4.00 -18.14
CA VAL A 80 0.20 2.75 -17.47
C VAL A 80 0.51 1.68 -18.51
N GLU A 81 1.36 0.72 -18.17
CA GLU A 81 1.55 -0.46 -19.01
C GLU A 81 0.26 -1.29 -19.02
N ALA A 82 -0.25 -1.59 -20.21
CA ALA A 82 -1.40 -2.46 -20.36
C ALA A 82 -0.96 -3.91 -20.09
N ALA A 83 -1.10 -4.36 -18.84
CA ALA A 83 -0.95 -5.77 -18.50
C ALA A 83 -2.24 -6.52 -18.88
N GLY A 84 -2.17 -7.34 -19.92
CA GLY A 84 -3.18 -8.35 -20.22
C GLY A 84 -2.91 -9.60 -19.39
N TRP A 85 -3.97 -10.27 -18.92
CA TRP A 85 -3.83 -11.63 -18.40
C TRP A 85 -3.39 -12.53 -19.56
N ALA A 86 -2.20 -13.12 -19.47
CA ALA A 86 -1.83 -14.22 -20.34
C ALA A 86 -2.81 -15.38 -20.04
N ARG A 87 -3.47 -15.88 -21.10
CA ARG A 87 -4.29 -17.09 -21.02
C ARG A 87 -3.42 -18.33 -20.90
#